data_AF-A0A7W0JJ84-F1
#
_entry.id   AF-A0A7W0JJ84-F1
#
_cell.length_a   1.000
_cell.length_b   1.000
_cell.length_c   1.000
_cell.angle_alpha   90.00
_cell.angle_beta   90.00
_cell.angle_gamma   90.00
#
_symmetry.space_group_name_H-M   'P 1'
#
loop_
_entity.id
_entity.type
_entity.pdbx_description
1 polymer ?
#
loop_
_entity_poly.entity_id
_entity_poly.type
_entity_poly.pdbx_seq_one_letter_code
_entity_poly.pdbx_strand_id
1 'polypeptide(L)'
;LALSLFLVWPLELAALGSDVFRTGGSDDGAADLVFDGLELGFALWSAALLLLGVRAVHGWSWWRSLGALGLVALFLAAFAYLPSVL
;
A
#
# COMPACT_ATOMS: atom_id res chain seq x y z
N LEU A 1 6.03 3.34 -0.08
CA LEU A 1 5.82 3.09 -1.51
C LEU A 1 7.05 3.48 -2.32
N ALA A 2 7.56 4.72 -2.30
CA ALA A 2 8.78 5.03 -3.08
C ALA A 2 9.96 4.09 -2.77
N LEU A 3 10.18 3.75 -1.49
CA LEU A 3 11.26 2.83 -1.10
C LEU A 3 10.98 1.35 -1.47
N SER A 4 9.71 0.90 -1.47
CA SER A 4 9.39 -0.48 -1.85
C SER A 4 9.67 -0.75 -3.32
N LEU A 5 9.50 0.26 -4.19
CA LEU A 5 9.84 0.18 -5.60
C LEU A 5 11.32 -0.17 -5.85
N PHE A 6 12.22 0.22 -4.93
CA PHE A 6 13.66 -0.04 -5.08
C PHE A 6 14.15 -1.24 -4.27
N LEU A 7 13.43 -1.65 -3.23
CA LEU A 7 13.85 -2.74 -2.34
C LEU A 7 13.05 -4.02 -2.54
N VAL A 8 11.73 -3.92 -2.57
CA VAL A 8 10.81 -5.06 -2.63
C VAL A 8 10.66 -5.52 -4.07
N TRP A 9 10.35 -4.59 -4.97
CA TRP A 9 10.06 -4.91 -6.37
C TRP A 9 11.21 -5.63 -7.10
N PRO A 10 12.49 -5.23 -6.98
CA PRO A 10 13.57 -5.95 -7.66
C PRO A 10 13.79 -7.35 -7.06
N LEU A 11 13.54 -7.52 -5.76
CA LEU A 11 13.68 -8.80 -5.06
C LEU A 11 12.56 -9.76 -5.46
N GLU A 12 11.34 -9.26 -5.56
CA GLU A 12 10.16 -10.00 -6.01
C GLU A 12 10.32 -10.47 -7.46
N LEU A 13 10.73 -9.57 -8.37
CA LEU A 13 11.04 -9.94 -9.75
C LEU A 13 12.20 -10.94 -9.85
N ALA A 14 13.20 -10.87 -8.97
CA ALA A 14 14.30 -11.82 -8.95
C ALA A 14 13.89 -13.19 -8.39
N ALA A 15 12.96 -13.23 -7.43
CA ALA A 15 12.52 -14.45 -6.75
C ALA A 15 11.43 -15.20 -7.52
N LEU A 16 10.42 -14.47 -8.05
CA LEU A 16 9.23 -15.03 -8.71
C LEU A 16 9.30 -14.91 -10.24
N GLY A 17 10.19 -14.06 -10.77
CA GLY A 17 10.42 -13.97 -12.22
C GLY A 17 9.18 -13.54 -12.99
N SER A 18 8.83 -14.29 -14.03
CA SER A 18 7.63 -14.03 -14.87
C SER A 18 6.33 -14.51 -14.24
N ASP A 19 6.38 -15.31 -13.17
CA ASP A 19 5.17 -15.87 -12.56
C ASP A 19 4.38 -14.82 -11.75
N VAL A 20 5.02 -13.70 -11.37
CA VAL A 20 4.36 -12.45 -10.89
C VAL A 20 3.19 -12.01 -11.80
N PHE A 21 3.28 -12.28 -13.10
CA PHE A 21 2.26 -11.86 -14.08
C PHE A 21 1.32 -13.00 -14.52
N ARG A 22 1.44 -14.20 -13.92
CA ARG A 22 0.73 -15.40 -14.36
C ARG A 22 -0.21 -15.92 -13.29
N THR A 23 -1.51 -15.68 -13.48
CA THR A 23 -2.55 -16.21 -12.60
C THR A 23 -2.56 -17.76 -12.65
N GLY A 24 -2.29 -18.43 -11.51
CA GLY A 24 -2.28 -19.89 -11.37
C GLY A 24 -0.93 -20.60 -11.55
N GLY A 25 0.21 -19.88 -11.48
CA GLY A 25 1.57 -20.44 -11.41
C GLY A 25 1.88 -21.09 -10.04
N SER A 26 3.07 -21.68 -9.86
CA SER A 26 3.46 -22.37 -8.60
C SER A 26 3.67 -21.45 -7.39
N ASP A 27 3.20 -20.22 -7.46
CA ASP A 27 3.41 -19.12 -6.50
C ASP A 27 2.38 -19.11 -5.36
N ASP A 28 1.53 -20.14 -5.29
CA ASP A 28 0.55 -20.37 -4.21
C ASP A 28 1.30 -20.84 -2.93
N GLY A 29 1.98 -19.92 -2.23
CA GLY A 29 2.86 -20.28 -1.12
C GLY A 29 3.38 -19.12 -0.25
N ALA A 30 4.19 -19.46 0.76
CA ALA A 30 4.64 -18.54 1.81
C ALA A 30 5.44 -17.30 1.33
N ALA A 31 6.00 -17.34 0.11
CA ALA A 31 6.72 -16.22 -0.47
C ALA A 31 5.79 -15.05 -0.83
N ASP A 32 4.64 -15.35 -1.42
CA ASP A 32 3.60 -14.37 -1.79
C ASP A 32 3.12 -13.59 -0.56
N LEU A 33 2.76 -14.30 0.52
CA LEU A 33 2.39 -13.70 1.81
C LEU A 33 3.47 -12.78 2.41
N VAL A 34 4.75 -13.09 2.18
CA VAL A 34 5.86 -12.25 2.67
C VAL A 34 5.96 -10.96 1.86
N PHE A 35 5.86 -11.04 0.54
CA PHE A 35 5.88 -9.86 -0.33
C PHE A 35 4.65 -8.98 -0.07
N ASP A 36 3.44 -9.56 -0.02
CA ASP A 36 2.22 -8.85 0.38
C ASP A 36 2.36 -8.16 1.74
N GLY A 37 2.92 -8.86 2.73
CA GLY A 37 3.17 -8.29 4.06
C GLY A 37 4.16 -7.11 4.02
N LEU A 38 5.22 -7.20 3.21
CA LEU A 38 6.19 -6.12 3.01
C LEU A 38 5.56 -4.93 2.30
N GLU A 39 4.78 -5.16 1.25
CA GLU A 39 4.07 -4.11 0.53
C GLU A 39 3.09 -3.38 1.43
N LEU A 40 2.29 -4.13 2.20
CA LEU A 40 1.37 -3.56 3.19
C LEU A 40 2.13 -2.76 4.24
N GLY A 41 3.26 -3.27 4.74
CA GLY A 41 4.14 -2.55 5.67
C GLY A 41 4.62 -1.22 5.08
N PHE A 42 5.05 -1.20 3.82
CA PHE A 42 5.47 0.02 3.14
C PHE A 42 4.32 0.98 2.82
N ALA A 43 3.10 0.47 2.60
CA ALA A 43 1.90 1.27 2.45
C ALA A 43 1.56 1.98 3.77
N LEU A 44 1.55 1.24 4.89
CA LEU A 44 1.34 1.79 6.24
C LEU A 44 2.40 2.82 6.62
N TRP A 45 3.67 2.53 6.33
CA TRP A 45 4.77 3.48 6.52
C TRP A 45 4.55 4.79 5.75
N SER A 46 4.09 4.69 4.49
CA SER A 46 3.83 5.87 3.65
C SER A 46 2.64 6.68 4.16
N ALA A 47 1.58 6.00 4.62
CA ALA A 47 0.44 6.65 5.24
C ALA A 47 0.85 7.40 6.53
N ALA A 48 1.73 6.80 7.34
CA ALA A 48 2.27 7.45 8.55
C ALA A 48 3.12 8.68 8.21
N LEU A 49 3.99 8.60 7.20
CA LEU A 49 4.78 9.76 6.73
C LEU A 49 3.88 10.86 6.15
N LEU A 50 2.84 10.50 5.40
CA LEU A 50 1.87 11.46 4.87
C LEU A 50 1.12 12.16 6.00
N LEU A 51 0.64 11.41 7.01
CA LEU A 51 0.00 11.96 8.19
C LEU A 51 0.93 12.95 8.92
N LEU A 52 2.18 12.56 9.11
CA LEU A 52 3.19 13.40 9.74
C LEU A 52 3.48 14.66 8.91
N GLY A 53 3.57 14.54 7.59
CA GLY A 53 3.77 15.65 6.66
C GLY A 53 2.62 16.65 6.68
N VAL A 54 1.38 16.18 6.55
CA VAL A 54 0.16 17.03 6.66
C VAL A 54 0.16 17.78 7.98
N ARG A 55 0.42 17.07 9.09
CA ARG A 55 0.49 17.67 10.42
C ARG A 55 1.58 18.74 10.49
N ALA A 56 2.78 18.45 10.00
CA ALA A 56 3.94 19.34 10.08
C ALA A 56 3.77 20.60 9.20
N VAL A 57 3.27 20.45 7.97
CA VAL A 57 3.08 21.56 7.01
C VAL A 57 1.96 22.49 7.45
N HIS A 58 0.88 21.94 8.00
CA HIS A 58 -0.30 22.73 8.35
C HIS A 58 -0.39 23.10 9.85
N GLY A 59 0.50 22.57 10.70
CA GLY A 59 0.49 22.81 12.15
C GLY A 59 -0.76 22.27 12.86
N TRP A 60 -1.42 21.26 12.29
CA TRP A 60 -2.70 20.76 12.78
C TRP A 60 -2.57 19.84 14.00
N SER A 61 -3.68 19.64 14.71
CA SER A 61 -3.80 18.56 15.69
C SER A 61 -3.81 17.19 14.99
N TRP A 62 -3.45 16.14 15.75
CA TRP A 62 -3.47 14.76 15.25
C TRP A 62 -4.85 14.36 14.73
N TRP A 63 -5.92 14.66 15.47
CA TRP A 63 -7.28 14.30 15.09
C TRP A 63 -7.74 14.95 13.78
N ARG A 64 -7.38 16.22 13.57
CA ARG A 64 -7.72 16.91 12.32
C ARG A 64 -6.96 16.32 11.13
N SER A 65 -5.68 15.99 11.32
CA SER A 65 -4.85 15.38 10.28
C SER A 65 -5.32 13.96 9.94
N LEU A 66 -5.68 13.17 10.96
CA LEU A 66 -6.30 11.85 10.81
C LEU A 66 -7.65 11.92 10.11
N GLY A 67 -8.48 12.91 10.44
CA GLY A 67 -9.76 13.12 9.76
C GLY A 67 -9.58 13.40 8.27
N ALA A 68 -8.64 14.26 7.91
CA ALA A 68 -8.32 14.55 6.51
C ALA A 68 -7.81 13.30 5.77
N LEU A 69 -6.86 12.57 6.37
CA LEU A 69 -6.34 11.33 5.78
C LEU A 69 -7.45 10.26 5.66
N GLY A 70 -8.33 10.17 6.66
CA GLY A 70 -9.47 9.26 6.68
C GLY A 70 -10.48 9.54 5.58
N LEU A 71 -10.71 10.82 5.24
CA LEU A 71 -11.58 11.18 4.10
C LEU A 71 -11.00 10.69 2.76
N VAL A 72 -9.68 10.75 2.59
CA VAL A 72 -9.01 10.21 1.40
C VAL A 72 -9.17 8.69 1.36
N ALA A 73 -8.90 7.99 2.47
CA ALA A 73 -9.06 6.55 2.56
C ALA A 73 -10.51 6.10 2.29
N LEU A 74 -11.48 6.82 2.83
CA LEU A 74 -12.91 6.58 2.60
C LEU A 74 -13.27 6.75 1.13
N PHE A 75 -12.80 7.83 0.49
CA PHE A 75 -13.02 8.05 -0.93
C PHE A 75 -12.46 6.92 -1.77
N LEU A 76 -11.22 6.49 -1.51
CA LEU A 76 -10.59 5.38 -2.24
C LEU A 76 -11.35 4.07 -2.02
N ALA A 77 -11.78 3.78 -0.79
CA ALA A 77 -12.57 2.59 -0.49
C ALA A 77 -13.92 2.60 -1.22
N ALA A 78 -14.61 3.75 -1.23
CA ALA A 78 -15.86 3.91 -1.96
C ALA A 78 -15.67 3.75 -3.48
N PHE A 79 -14.60 4.34 -4.02
CA PHE A 79 -14.25 4.21 -5.44
C PHE A 79 -13.93 2.76 -5.82
N ALA A 80 -13.18 2.04 -4.98
CA ALA A 80 -12.86 0.64 -5.22
C ALA A 80 -14.07 -0.30 -5.09
N TYR A 81 -15.03 0.05 -4.24
CA TYR A 81 -16.26 -0.75 -4.04
C TYR A 81 -17.33 -0.50 -5.11
N LEU A 82 -17.37 0.70 -5.72
CA LEU A 82 -18.41 1.06 -6.68
C LEU A 82 -18.54 0.08 -7.87
N PRO A 83 -17.46 -0.44 -8.48
CA PRO A 83 -17.55 -1.45 -9.53
C PRO A 83 -18.11 -2.81 -9.08
N SER A 84 -18.02 -3.16 -7.79
CA SER A 84 -18.50 -4.46 -7.30
C SER A 84 -20.02 -4.48 -7.08
N VAL A 85 -20.70 -3.34 -7.20
CA VAL A 85 -22.14 -3.19 -7.02
C VAL A 85 -22.89 -2.76 -8.30
N LEU A 86 -22.18 -2.63 -9.43
CA LEU A 86 -22.72 -2.37 -10.76
C LEU A 86 -22.67 -3.64 -11.61
#